data_AF-A0A959QHX8-F1
#
_entry.id   AF-A0A959QHX8-F1
#
_cell.length_a   1.000
_cell.length_b   1.000
_cell.length_c   1.000
_cell.angle_alpha   90.00
_cell.angle_beta   90.00
_cell.angle_gamma   90.00
#
_symmetry.space_group_name_H-M   'P 1'
#
loop_
_entity.id
_entity.type
_entity.pdbx_description
1 polymer ?
#
loop_
_entity_poly.entity_id
_entity_poly.type
_entity_poly.pdbx_seq_one_letter_code
_entity_poly.pdbx_strand_id
1 'polypeptide(L)'
;MKLFFFTLILGLCFQLNAQDIDLHVEGLARIGSGTATSNDAKFDVVGNNGSQIVDGIEMQSIVKFYNQYENGGGFRFLVDSITKTACFLNGRNDADLIFAMRSGLMNKEIVRYKPNGNIGIGTSEPKRKLHINDALRLEPQHSEPESPQEGDIYMNANTHKLMVFDGTVWQACW
;
A
#
# COMPACT_ATOMS: atom_id res chain seq x y z
N MET A 1 -7.98 -23.10 49.98
CA MET A 1 -7.49 -22.58 48.69
C MET A 1 -6.69 -23.69 48.04
N LYS A 2 -7.28 -24.43 47.09
CA LYS A 2 -6.65 -25.62 46.52
C LYS A 2 -5.62 -25.20 45.47
N LEU A 3 -4.35 -25.49 45.76
CA LEU A 3 -3.24 -25.39 44.81
C LEU A 3 -3.25 -26.67 43.96
N PHE A 4 -3.37 -26.55 42.63
CA PHE A 4 -3.25 -27.68 41.72
C PHE A 4 -1.87 -27.65 41.05
N PHE A 5 -1.10 -28.72 41.23
CA PHE A 5 0.10 -29.02 40.45
C PHE A 5 -0.31 -29.90 39.25
N PHE A 6 0.20 -29.60 38.06
CA PHE A 6 0.07 -30.48 36.89
C PHE A 6 1.43 -31.08 36.52
N THR A 7 1.45 -32.40 36.36
CA THR A 7 2.58 -33.18 35.85
C THR A 7 2.69 -33.03 34.34
N LEU A 8 3.91 -32.80 33.89
CA LEU A 8 4.32 -32.71 32.49
C LEU A 8 4.21 -34.08 31.79
N ILE A 9 3.44 -34.17 30.71
CA ILE A 9 3.65 -35.15 29.62
C ILE A 9 3.63 -34.37 28.31
N LEU A 10 4.55 -34.75 27.41
CA LEU A 10 4.62 -34.27 26.04
C LEU A 10 3.23 -34.12 25.40
N GLY A 11 2.94 -32.91 24.92
CA GLY A 11 1.75 -32.60 24.10
C GLY A 11 0.70 -31.74 24.80
N LEU A 12 1.05 -30.48 25.07
CA LEU A 12 0.25 -29.34 25.55
C LEU A 12 -1.30 -29.46 25.48
N CYS A 13 -1.97 -29.27 26.62
CA CYS A 13 -3.40 -28.96 26.69
C CYS A 13 -3.62 -27.78 27.65
N PHE A 14 -4.30 -26.73 27.18
CA PHE A 14 -4.67 -25.56 27.98
C PHE A 14 -6.18 -25.32 27.82
N GLN A 15 -6.93 -25.30 28.92
CA GLN A 15 -8.37 -25.10 28.92
C GLN A 15 -8.75 -24.14 30.04
N LEU A 16 -9.45 -23.06 29.70
CA LEU A 16 -9.84 -21.98 30.61
C LEU A 16 -11.36 -21.82 30.54
N ASN A 17 -12.01 -21.79 31.70
CA ASN A 17 -13.48 -21.83 31.85
C ASN A 17 -13.99 -20.60 32.61
N ALA A 18 -13.63 -19.40 32.16
CA ALA A 18 -14.18 -18.14 32.67
C ALA A 18 -14.72 -17.31 31.50
N GLN A 19 -15.74 -16.49 31.77
CA GLN A 19 -16.45 -15.73 30.73
C GLN A 19 -15.57 -14.64 30.08
N ASP A 20 -14.53 -14.19 30.79
CA ASP A 20 -13.46 -13.33 30.29
C ASP A 20 -12.11 -13.87 30.74
N ILE A 21 -11.22 -14.16 29.79
CA ILE A 21 -9.85 -14.62 30.04
C ILE A 21 -8.93 -13.63 29.34
N ASP A 22 -8.06 -12.99 30.12
CA ASP A 22 -6.99 -12.16 29.59
C ASP A 22 -5.65 -12.90 29.71
N LEU A 23 -4.86 -12.88 28.63
CA LEU A 23 -3.53 -13.50 28.59
C LEU A 23 -2.47 -12.40 28.63
N HIS A 24 -2.04 -12.04 29.84
CA HIS A 24 -0.95 -11.10 30.07
C HIS A 24 0.40 -11.85 30.09
N VAL A 25 1.25 -11.59 29.08
CA VAL A 25 2.58 -12.21 28.97
C VAL A 25 3.66 -11.19 29.30
N GLU A 26 4.36 -11.41 30.41
CA GLU A 26 5.54 -10.63 30.80
C GLU A 26 6.85 -11.36 30.43
N GLY A 27 7.93 -10.60 30.17
CA GLY A 27 9.27 -11.16 29.92
C GLY A 27 9.58 -11.52 28.45
N LEU A 28 10.34 -12.61 28.26
CA LEU A 28 10.79 -13.13 26.95
C LEU A 28 9.86 -14.22 26.37
N ALA A 29 8.73 -14.50 27.02
CA ALA A 29 7.77 -15.48 26.54
C ALA A 29 7.19 -15.05 25.18
N ARG A 30 7.02 -16.01 24.28
CA ARG A 30 6.55 -15.83 22.89
C ARG A 30 5.15 -16.42 22.77
N ILE A 31 4.26 -15.72 22.09
CA ILE A 31 2.92 -16.23 21.73
C ILE A 31 2.93 -16.48 20.21
N GLY A 32 2.74 -17.73 19.81
CA GLY A 32 2.72 -18.14 18.40
C GLY A 32 2.23 -19.58 18.23
N SER A 33 1.68 -19.90 17.07
CA SER A 33 1.34 -21.27 16.70
C SER A 33 2.27 -21.70 15.55
N GLY A 34 3.21 -22.60 15.85
CA GLY A 34 4.20 -23.11 14.89
C GLY A 34 5.57 -23.37 15.51
N THR A 35 6.38 -24.24 14.89
CA THR A 35 7.79 -24.48 15.26
C THR A 35 8.65 -23.29 14.81
N ALA A 36 8.55 -22.16 15.51
CA ALA A 36 9.25 -20.93 15.16
C ALA A 36 10.77 -21.07 15.37
N THR A 37 11.55 -20.87 14.30
CA THR A 37 13.03 -20.74 14.33
C THR A 37 13.50 -19.29 14.26
N SER A 38 12.59 -18.31 14.19
CA SER A 38 12.94 -16.89 14.12
C SER A 38 13.28 -16.36 15.52
N ASN A 39 14.38 -15.63 15.71
CA ASN A 39 14.83 -15.15 17.03
C ASN A 39 14.39 -13.70 17.35
N ASP A 40 13.59 -13.06 16.47
CA ASP A 40 13.50 -11.59 16.46
C ASP A 40 12.09 -11.02 16.73
N ALA A 41 11.04 -11.85 16.94
CA ALA A 41 9.68 -11.37 17.18
C ALA A 41 8.99 -12.02 18.41
N LYS A 42 8.44 -11.19 19.31
CA LYS A 42 7.67 -11.60 20.50
C LYS A 42 6.27 -12.14 20.16
N PHE A 43 5.78 -11.88 18.95
CA PHE A 43 4.55 -12.43 18.38
C PHE A 43 4.88 -12.99 16.99
N ASP A 44 4.72 -14.29 16.77
CA ASP A 44 5.04 -14.98 15.51
C ASP A 44 3.89 -15.91 15.10
N VAL A 45 3.19 -15.56 14.02
CA VAL A 45 2.12 -16.39 13.45
C VAL A 45 2.65 -17.02 12.17
N VAL A 46 3.26 -18.20 12.31
CA VAL A 46 3.80 -19.00 11.19
C VAL A 46 2.73 -19.97 10.71
N GLY A 47 1.84 -19.48 9.85
CA GLY A 47 0.90 -20.32 9.11
C GLY A 47 1.35 -20.46 7.65
N ASN A 48 1.19 -21.65 7.06
CA ASN A 48 1.62 -21.97 5.70
C ASN A 48 0.85 -21.23 4.58
N ASN A 49 0.02 -20.22 4.94
CA ASN A 49 -0.90 -19.51 4.04
C ASN A 49 -1.15 -18.04 4.43
N GLY A 50 -0.12 -17.34 4.92
CA GLY A 50 -0.19 -15.91 5.24
C GLY A 50 -0.49 -15.63 6.71
N SER A 51 0.23 -14.64 7.25
CA SER A 51 0.19 -14.27 8.66
C SER A 51 -0.74 -13.06 8.86
N GLN A 52 -1.71 -13.17 9.75
CA GLN A 52 -2.64 -12.08 10.12
C GLN A 52 -2.24 -11.57 11.51
N ILE A 53 -1.93 -10.27 11.64
CA ILE A 53 -1.44 -9.68 12.91
C ILE A 53 -2.54 -8.90 13.66
N VAL A 54 -3.66 -8.57 13.02
CA VAL A 54 -4.83 -7.96 13.67
C VAL A 54 -6.09 -8.68 13.18
N ASP A 55 -6.79 -9.37 14.08
CA ASP A 55 -8.09 -9.99 13.81
C ASP A 55 -9.19 -8.91 13.88
N GLY A 56 -9.75 -8.58 12.72
CA GLY A 56 -10.97 -7.79 12.65
C GLY A 56 -12.15 -8.71 12.86
N ILE A 57 -12.73 -8.65 14.06
CA ILE A 57 -14.05 -9.22 14.37
C ILE A 57 -15.06 -8.78 13.30
N GLU A 58 -15.64 -9.78 12.63
CA GLU A 58 -16.61 -9.73 11.52
C GLU A 58 -16.13 -9.09 10.18
N MET A 59 -15.72 -9.98 9.26
CA MET A 59 -15.64 -9.80 7.78
C MET A 59 -14.89 -8.58 7.21
N GLN A 60 -14.07 -7.85 7.97
CA GLN A 60 -13.35 -6.67 7.48
C GLN A 60 -11.88 -6.65 7.96
N SER A 61 -10.92 -7.05 7.11
CA SER A 61 -9.49 -7.05 7.49
C SER A 61 -8.82 -5.69 7.24
N ILE A 62 -8.02 -5.18 8.19
CA ILE A 62 -7.39 -3.84 8.13
C ILE A 62 -5.93 -3.86 7.61
N VAL A 63 -5.12 -4.92 7.82
CA VAL A 63 -3.76 -5.07 7.22
C VAL A 63 -3.44 -6.56 6.97
N LYS A 64 -3.00 -6.93 5.77
CA LYS A 64 -2.56 -8.31 5.44
C LYS A 64 -1.12 -8.34 4.92
N PHE A 65 -0.31 -9.24 5.48
CA PHE A 65 1.01 -9.59 4.95
C PHE A 65 0.88 -10.85 4.08
N TYR A 66 0.97 -10.70 2.75
CA TYR A 66 0.97 -11.83 1.83
C TYR A 66 2.41 -12.26 1.54
N ASN A 67 2.74 -13.52 1.82
CA ASN A 67 3.95 -14.18 1.31
C ASN A 67 3.52 -15.35 0.42
N GLN A 68 3.85 -15.30 -0.87
CA GLN A 68 3.57 -16.37 -1.83
C GLN A 68 4.91 -16.84 -2.36
N TYR A 69 5.30 -18.07 -1.99
CA TYR A 69 6.62 -18.66 -2.28
C TYR A 69 6.95 -18.81 -3.77
N GLU A 70 5.99 -18.63 -4.69
CA GLU A 70 6.22 -18.86 -6.12
C GLU A 70 5.72 -17.73 -7.05
N ASN A 71 4.89 -16.78 -6.58
CA ASN A 71 4.27 -15.76 -7.44
C ASN A 71 4.33 -14.31 -6.94
N GLY A 72 5.17 -14.04 -5.93
CA GLY A 72 5.40 -12.69 -5.41
C GLY A 72 4.51 -12.37 -4.22
N GLY A 73 5.14 -12.26 -3.04
CA GLY A 73 4.52 -11.69 -1.86
C GLY A 73 4.38 -10.16 -1.99
N GLY A 74 3.45 -9.59 -1.23
CA GLY A 74 3.21 -8.15 -1.20
C GLY A 74 2.56 -7.73 0.10
N PHE A 75 2.73 -6.46 0.44
CA PHE A 75 2.06 -5.86 1.58
C PHE A 75 0.77 -5.18 1.11
N ARG A 76 -0.37 -5.56 1.69
CA ARG A 76 -1.69 -5.07 1.29
C ARG A 76 -2.42 -4.48 2.48
N PHE A 77 -2.71 -3.18 2.39
CA PHE A 77 -3.75 -2.55 3.19
C PHE A 77 -5.08 -2.73 2.48
N LEU A 78 -6.00 -3.46 3.12
CA LEU A 78 -7.39 -3.57 2.67
C LEU A 78 -8.20 -2.64 3.55
N VAL A 79 -8.98 -1.73 2.96
CA VAL A 79 -10.02 -0.98 3.67
C VAL A 79 -11.35 -1.39 3.04
N ASP A 80 -12.10 -2.22 3.78
CA ASP A 80 -13.51 -2.63 3.64
C ASP A 80 -14.10 -3.02 2.25
N SER A 81 -15.02 -3.98 2.28
CA SER A 81 -15.86 -4.48 1.19
C SER A 81 -16.86 -3.44 0.61
N ILE A 82 -17.07 -2.30 1.27
CA ILE A 82 -17.98 -1.23 0.81
C ILE A 82 -17.20 -0.01 0.27
N THR A 83 -16.10 0.39 0.90
CA THR A 83 -15.37 1.65 0.61
C THR A 83 -13.96 1.39 0.08
N LYS A 84 -13.94 0.86 -1.14
CA LYS A 84 -12.78 0.67 -2.01
C LYS A 84 -11.63 1.68 -1.82
N THR A 85 -10.46 1.21 -1.38
CA THR A 85 -9.12 1.54 -1.91
C THR A 85 -8.11 0.55 -1.31
N ALA A 86 -7.19 0.03 -2.13
CA ALA A 86 -6.04 -0.77 -1.68
C ALA A 86 -4.77 -0.10 -2.19
N CYS A 87 -3.86 0.23 -1.28
CA CYS A 87 -2.46 0.46 -1.63
C CYS A 87 -1.78 -0.91 -1.67
N PHE A 88 -1.29 -1.29 -2.85
CA PHE A 88 -0.53 -2.53 -3.05
C PHE A 88 0.96 -2.19 -3.13
N LEU A 89 1.76 -2.69 -2.18
CA LEU A 89 3.21 -2.74 -2.36
C LEU A 89 3.57 -4.15 -2.82
N ASN A 90 3.75 -4.32 -4.14
CA ASN A 90 4.20 -5.59 -4.71
C ASN A 90 5.71 -5.74 -4.49
N GLY A 91 6.14 -6.79 -3.78
CA GLY A 91 7.55 -7.08 -3.52
C GLY A 91 8.20 -7.93 -4.61
N ARG A 92 8.03 -7.58 -5.90
CA ARG A 92 8.77 -8.23 -6.99
C ARG A 92 9.87 -7.30 -7.47
N ASN A 93 11.02 -7.87 -7.84
CA ASN A 93 12.07 -7.19 -8.60
C ASN A 93 11.41 -6.58 -9.85
N ASP A 94 11.29 -5.25 -9.89
CA ASP A 94 10.61 -4.48 -10.93
C ASP A 94 9.07 -4.52 -10.94
N ALA A 95 8.40 -4.62 -9.79
CA ALA A 95 6.95 -4.44 -9.72
C ALA A 95 6.53 -2.96 -9.70
N ASP A 96 5.49 -2.63 -10.46
CA ASP A 96 4.89 -1.30 -10.45
C ASP A 96 4.13 -1.03 -9.15
N LEU A 97 4.19 0.21 -8.67
CA LEU A 97 3.24 0.72 -7.68
C LEU A 97 2.00 1.23 -8.42
N ILE A 98 0.82 0.74 -8.05
CA ILE A 98 -0.43 1.03 -8.77
C ILE A 98 -1.48 1.53 -7.80
N PHE A 99 -2.08 2.67 -8.13
CA PHE A 99 -3.34 3.13 -7.57
C PHE A 99 -4.47 2.79 -8.53
N ALA A 100 -5.39 1.93 -8.10
CA ALA A 100 -6.52 1.50 -8.91
C ALA A 100 -7.81 1.54 -8.09
N MET A 101 -8.90 1.93 -8.74
CA MET A 101 -10.25 1.71 -8.24
C MET A 101 -10.75 0.37 -8.77
N ARG A 102 -11.19 -0.51 -7.88
CA ARG A 102 -11.95 -1.67 -8.32
C ARG A 102 -13.35 -1.22 -8.74
N SER A 103 -13.88 -1.66 -9.87
CA SER A 103 -15.28 -1.44 -10.24
C SER A 103 -15.89 -2.77 -10.68
N GLY A 104 -16.64 -3.41 -9.77
CA GLY A 104 -17.14 -4.77 -9.96
C GLY A 104 -15.99 -5.78 -10.07
N LEU A 105 -15.91 -6.47 -11.21
CA LEU A 105 -14.90 -7.49 -11.50
C LEU A 105 -13.62 -6.92 -12.16
N MET A 106 -13.61 -5.65 -12.56
CA MET A 106 -12.47 -5.02 -13.24
C MET A 106 -11.75 -4.04 -12.33
N ASN A 107 -10.43 -3.92 -12.48
CA ASN A 107 -9.65 -2.85 -11.86
C ASN A 107 -9.50 -1.72 -12.88
N LYS A 108 -9.94 -0.51 -12.53
CA LYS A 108 -9.64 0.71 -13.28
C LYS A 108 -8.37 1.33 -12.68
N GLU A 109 -7.25 1.18 -13.38
CA GLU A 109 -6.01 1.85 -13.02
C GLU A 109 -6.18 3.37 -13.13
N ILE A 110 -5.82 4.09 -12.07
CA ILE A 110 -5.82 5.55 -12.05
C ILE A 110 -4.40 6.03 -12.33
N VAL A 111 -3.43 5.60 -11.52
CA VAL A 111 -2.02 5.99 -11.62
C VAL A 111 -1.13 4.76 -11.44
N ARG A 112 -0.08 4.66 -12.25
CA ARG A 112 0.95 3.63 -12.20
C ARG A 112 2.33 4.26 -12.12
N TYR A 113 3.18 3.73 -11.24
CA TYR A 113 4.59 4.09 -11.11
C TYR A 113 5.42 2.86 -11.48
N LYS A 114 6.16 2.96 -12.58
CA LYS A 114 7.09 1.92 -13.04
C LYS A 114 8.40 2.01 -12.23
N PRO A 115 9.12 0.89 -12.02
CA PRO A 115 10.44 0.85 -11.38
C PRO A 115 11.48 1.77 -12.04
N ASN A 116 11.35 2.02 -13.35
CA ASN A 116 12.21 2.94 -14.09
C ASN A 116 11.88 4.44 -13.84
N GLY A 117 10.96 4.73 -12.92
CA GLY A 117 10.54 6.07 -12.53
C GLY A 117 9.54 6.73 -13.48
N ASN A 118 8.93 5.99 -14.40
CA ASN A 118 7.85 6.52 -15.24
C ASN A 118 6.51 6.46 -14.52
N ILE A 119 5.72 7.54 -14.64
CA ILE A 119 4.37 7.67 -14.10
C ILE A 119 3.38 7.66 -15.27
N GLY A 120 2.45 6.72 -15.26
CA GLY A 120 1.33 6.63 -16.19
C GLY A 120 0.01 7.01 -15.52
N ILE A 121 -0.77 7.89 -16.14
CA ILE A 121 -2.16 8.20 -15.75
C ILE A 121 -3.07 7.70 -16.87
N GLY A 122 -3.96 6.74 -16.55
CA GLY A 122 -4.83 6.10 -17.54
C GLY A 122 -4.11 5.21 -18.58
N THR A 123 -2.86 4.82 -18.33
CA THR A 123 -2.07 3.92 -19.19
C THR A 123 -1.13 3.03 -18.38
N SER A 124 -1.01 1.76 -18.79
CA SER A 124 -0.10 0.80 -18.17
C SER A 124 1.33 0.85 -18.74
N GLU A 125 1.51 1.49 -19.90
CA GLU A 125 2.77 1.55 -20.63
C GLU A 125 3.22 3.01 -20.87
N PRO A 126 3.64 3.73 -19.82
CA PRO A 126 4.16 5.09 -19.96
C PRO A 126 5.46 5.13 -20.77
N LYS A 127 5.48 5.93 -21.85
CA LYS A 127 6.62 6.07 -22.77
C LYS A 127 7.60 7.19 -22.38
N ARG A 128 7.28 7.95 -21.33
CA ARG A 128 8.04 9.09 -20.78
C ARG A 128 7.87 9.11 -19.26
N LYS A 129 8.66 9.95 -18.58
CA LYS A 129 8.61 10.10 -17.11
C LYS A 129 7.21 10.43 -16.60
N LEU A 130 6.45 11.21 -17.34
CA LEU A 130 5.02 11.39 -17.15
C LEU A 130 4.31 11.11 -18.48
N HIS A 131 3.32 10.21 -18.46
CA HIS A 131 2.44 9.93 -19.61
C HIS A 131 0.99 9.94 -19.16
N ILE A 132 0.22 10.92 -19.63
CA ILE A 132 -1.22 11.04 -19.39
C ILE A 132 -1.92 10.59 -20.67
N ASN A 133 -2.74 9.54 -20.58
CA ASN A 133 -3.56 9.05 -21.69
C ASN A 133 -4.94 9.73 -21.71
N ASP A 134 -4.92 11.06 -21.62
CA ASP A 134 -6.08 11.96 -21.64
C ASP A 134 -5.58 13.42 -21.75
N ALA A 135 -6.50 14.39 -21.74
CA ALA A 135 -6.16 15.81 -21.69
C ALA A 135 -5.51 16.22 -20.36
N LEU A 136 -4.46 17.05 -20.43
CA LEU A 136 -3.86 17.72 -19.27
C LEU A 136 -4.54 19.08 -19.07
N ARG A 137 -5.16 19.27 -17.90
CA ARG A 137 -5.64 20.59 -17.47
C ARG A 137 -4.58 21.28 -16.60
N LEU A 138 -4.16 22.46 -17.03
CA LEU A 138 -3.37 23.40 -16.24
C LEU A 138 -4.31 24.51 -15.75
N GLU A 139 -4.28 24.83 -14.47
CA GLU A 139 -5.13 25.89 -13.93
C GLU A 139 -4.61 27.26 -14.41
N PRO A 140 -5.45 28.12 -15.03
CA PRO A 140 -5.00 29.40 -15.55
C PRO A 140 -4.50 30.36 -14.46
N GLN A 141 -3.40 31.05 -14.73
CA GLN A 141 -2.80 32.05 -13.84
C GLN A 141 -2.86 33.45 -14.44
N HIS A 142 -3.18 34.45 -13.63
CA HIS A 142 -3.32 35.85 -14.07
C HIS A 142 -1.99 36.61 -14.13
N SER A 143 -0.95 36.08 -13.49
CA SER A 143 0.41 36.60 -13.51
C SER A 143 1.36 35.50 -13.98
N GLU A 144 2.47 35.91 -14.57
CA GLU A 144 3.58 35.02 -14.89
C GLU A 144 4.14 34.38 -13.60
N PRO A 145 4.42 33.06 -13.59
CA PRO A 145 5.08 32.43 -12.47
C PRO A 145 6.44 33.07 -12.16
N GLU A 146 6.73 33.23 -10.87
CA GLU A 146 8.01 33.79 -10.40
C GLU A 146 9.14 32.77 -10.52
N SER A 147 10.36 33.25 -10.80
CA SER A 147 11.58 32.43 -10.91
C SER A 147 11.47 31.22 -11.87
N PRO A 148 10.96 31.41 -13.10
CA PRO A 148 10.78 30.30 -14.03
C PRO A 148 12.11 29.67 -14.46
N GLN A 149 12.05 28.39 -14.80
CA GLN A 149 13.14 27.64 -15.42
C GLN A 149 12.79 27.32 -16.87
N GLU A 150 13.80 27.17 -17.72
CA GLU A 150 13.60 26.81 -19.13
C GLU A 150 12.75 25.53 -19.24
N GLY A 151 11.68 25.59 -20.03
CA GLY A 151 10.73 24.49 -20.21
C GLY A 151 9.55 24.50 -19.24
N ASP A 152 9.49 25.41 -18.28
CA ASP A 152 8.28 25.61 -17.48
C ASP A 152 7.12 26.01 -18.39
N ILE A 153 5.92 25.50 -18.08
CA ILE A 153 4.69 25.76 -18.82
C ILE A 153 3.57 26.21 -17.89
N TYR A 154 2.77 27.18 -18.33
CA TYR A 154 1.53 27.55 -17.65
C TYR A 154 0.47 28.04 -18.63
N MET A 155 -0.79 28.13 -18.19
CA MET A 155 -1.87 28.73 -18.96
C MET A 155 -2.09 30.16 -18.48
N ASN A 156 -1.97 31.14 -19.38
CA ASN A 156 -2.23 32.54 -19.04
C ASN A 156 -3.75 32.82 -19.06
N ALA A 157 -4.28 33.30 -17.94
CA ALA A 157 -5.71 33.55 -17.76
C ALA A 157 -6.23 34.77 -18.54
N ASN A 158 -5.36 35.76 -18.83
CA ASN A 158 -5.74 36.99 -19.52
C ASN A 158 -5.72 36.82 -21.04
N THR A 159 -4.73 36.08 -21.56
CA THR A 159 -4.55 35.89 -23.00
C THR A 159 -5.11 34.56 -23.51
N HIS A 160 -5.47 33.64 -22.60
CA HIS A 160 -5.92 32.27 -22.89
C HIS A 160 -4.91 31.45 -23.71
N LYS A 161 -3.62 31.76 -23.58
CA LYS A 161 -2.54 31.08 -24.28
C LYS A 161 -1.78 30.13 -23.38
N LEU A 162 -1.28 29.04 -23.98
CA LEU A 162 -0.26 28.22 -23.37
C LEU A 162 1.07 28.96 -23.48
N MET A 163 1.73 29.15 -22.36
CA MET A 163 3.02 29.82 -22.29
C MET A 163 4.11 28.81 -21.96
N VAL A 164 5.30 28.98 -22.55
CA VAL A 164 6.52 28.24 -22.21
C VAL A 164 7.65 29.21 -21.93
N PHE A 165 8.43 28.97 -20.88
CA PHE A 165 9.61 29.78 -20.61
C PHE A 165 10.79 29.26 -21.43
N ASP A 166 11.42 30.11 -22.24
CA ASP A 166 12.50 29.74 -23.15
C ASP A 166 13.91 29.85 -22.53
N GLY A 167 13.98 30.09 -21.22
CA GLY A 167 15.22 30.36 -20.48
C GLY A 167 15.51 31.86 -20.30
N THR A 168 14.79 32.72 -21.01
CA THR A 168 14.91 34.18 -20.90
C THR A 168 13.58 34.86 -20.63
N VAL A 169 12.53 34.52 -21.36
CA VAL A 169 11.21 35.13 -21.28
C VAL A 169 10.10 34.10 -21.48
N TRP A 170 8.89 34.46 -21.07
CA TRP A 170 7.69 33.67 -21.37
C TRP A 170 7.26 33.87 -22.82
N GLN A 171 7.23 32.79 -23.58
CA GLN A 171 6.78 32.76 -24.97
C GLN A 171 5.38 32.18 -25.04
N ALA A 172 4.50 32.80 -25.81
CA ALA A 172 3.24 32.19 -26.18
C ALA A 172 3.50 31.07 -27.18
N CYS A 173 3.13 29.85 -26.83
CA CYS A 173 2.88 28.82 -27.83
C CYS A 173 1.59 29.24 -28.56
N TRP A 174 1.62 29.21 -29.90
CA TRP A 174 0.51 29.46 -30.85
C TRP A 174 -0.17 30.86 -30.84
#